data_AF-A0A5B0W455-F1
#
_entry.id   AF-A0A5B0W455-F1
#
_cell.length_a   1.000
_cell.length_b   1.000
_cell.length_c   1.000
_cell.angle_alpha   90.00
_cell.angle_beta   90.00
_cell.angle_gamma   90.00
#
_symmetry.space_group_name_H-M   'P 1'
#
loop_
_entity.id
_entity.type
_entity.pdbx_description
1 polymer ?
#
loop_
_entity_poly.entity_id
_entity_poly.type
_entity_poly.pdbx_seq_one_letter_code
_entity_poly.pdbx_strand_id
1 'polypeptide(L)'
;MYLRSMYYKIGDKLNDVRHIIRQVTSPVIEEGIVRKNSSVRYELPSGDYFTSGSTIEYFFTYSDGESRWIYSRIEHIGEDYYIVDNSNIQLEGLLVRVNQLPTWE
;
A
#
# COMPACT_ATOMS: atom_id res chain seq x y z
N MET A 1 26.34 -15.52 20.08
CA MET A 1 25.05 -15.58 19.33
C MET A 1 24.07 -14.48 19.72
N TYR A 2 23.88 -14.15 21.03
CA TYR A 2 22.99 -13.08 21.49
C TYR A 2 23.22 -11.70 20.85
N LEU A 3 24.46 -11.20 20.84
CA LEU A 3 24.77 -9.87 20.25
C LEU A 3 24.38 -9.78 18.77
N ARG A 4 24.66 -10.83 17.98
CA ARG A 4 24.27 -10.89 16.56
C ARG A 4 22.75 -10.81 16.39
N SER A 5 21.98 -11.54 17.21
CA SER A 5 20.52 -11.43 17.17
C SER A 5 19.99 -10.06 17.59
N MET A 6 20.67 -9.40 18.55
CA MET A 6 20.31 -8.04 18.97
C MET A 6 20.58 -7.03 17.86
N TYR A 7 21.70 -7.16 17.12
CA TYR A 7 21.98 -6.30 15.96
C TYR A 7 20.96 -6.49 14.83
N TYR A 8 20.54 -7.71 14.52
CA TYR A 8 19.46 -7.92 13.55
C TYR A 8 18.16 -7.26 14.00
N LYS A 9 17.74 -7.43 15.26
CA LYS A 9 16.55 -6.76 15.82
C LYS A 9 16.63 -5.23 15.71
N ILE A 10 17.80 -4.65 15.95
CA ILE A 10 18.01 -3.20 15.80
C ILE A 10 17.90 -2.81 14.32
N GLY A 11 18.56 -3.55 13.43
CA GLY A 11 18.51 -3.33 11.99
C GLY A 11 17.09 -3.37 11.43
N ASP A 12 16.29 -4.37 11.83
CA ASP A 12 14.90 -4.52 11.39
C ASP A 12 14.07 -3.29 11.81
N LYS A 13 14.18 -2.87 13.08
CA LYS A 13 13.47 -1.68 13.58
C LYS A 13 13.88 -0.39 12.86
N LEU A 14 15.16 -0.23 12.56
CA LEU A 14 15.64 0.93 11.80
C LEU A 14 15.13 0.89 10.36
N ASN A 15 15.03 -0.30 9.76
CA ASN A 15 14.45 -0.46 8.44
C ASN A 15 12.95 -0.15 8.41
N ASP A 16 12.20 -0.55 9.45
CA ASP A 16 10.79 -0.20 9.62
C ASP A 16 10.61 1.33 9.70
N VAL A 17 11.39 2.00 10.55
CA VAL A 17 11.38 3.47 10.66
C VAL A 17 11.71 4.12 9.31
N ARG A 18 12.71 3.61 8.59
CA ARG A 18 13.06 4.09 7.24
C ARG A 18 11.90 3.93 6.26
N HIS A 19 11.17 2.82 6.31
CA HIS A 19 9.98 2.62 5.46
C HIS A 19 8.87 3.62 5.78
N ILE A 20 8.56 3.83 7.05
CA ILE A 20 7.56 4.81 7.48
C ILE A 20 7.94 6.24 7.02
N ILE A 21 9.21 6.63 7.20
CA ILE A 21 9.69 7.96 6.74
C ILE A 21 9.52 8.10 5.23
N ARG A 22 9.88 7.08 4.44
CA ARG A 22 9.69 7.11 2.98
C ARG A 22 8.22 7.30 2.64
N GLN A 23 7.32 6.54 3.26
CA GLN A 23 5.89 6.61 3.00
C GLN A 23 5.32 8.01 3.28
N VAL A 24 5.58 8.57 4.46
CA VAL A 24 5.02 9.86 4.90
C VAL A 24 5.58 11.05 4.13
N THR A 25 6.81 10.94 3.61
CA THR A 25 7.45 12.02 2.84
C THR A 25 7.24 11.92 1.33
N SER A 26 6.63 10.84 0.84
CA SER A 26 6.43 10.63 -0.58
C SER A 26 5.30 11.53 -1.12
N PRO A 27 5.49 12.20 -2.26
CA PRO A 27 4.42 12.95 -2.90
C PRO A 27 3.39 11.99 -3.51
N VAL A 28 2.11 12.37 -3.41
CA VAL A 28 1.01 11.73 -4.15
C VAL A 28 1.18 12.06 -5.63
N ILE A 29 1.20 11.04 -6.49
CA ILE A 29 1.32 11.20 -7.95
C ILE A 29 0.02 10.89 -8.70
N GLU A 30 -0.84 10.06 -8.12
CA GLU A 30 -2.15 9.77 -8.67
C GLU A 30 -3.15 9.47 -7.55
N GLU A 31 -4.40 9.88 -7.73
CA GLU A 31 -5.52 9.57 -6.85
C GLU A 31 -6.76 9.29 -7.72
N GLY A 32 -7.52 8.25 -7.39
CA GLY A 32 -8.71 7.89 -8.15
C GLY A 32 -9.47 6.70 -7.60
N ILE A 33 -10.67 6.51 -8.15
CA ILE A 33 -11.50 5.33 -7.90
C ILE A 33 -10.95 4.16 -8.71
N VAL A 34 -10.62 3.08 -8.01
CA VAL A 34 -10.09 1.87 -8.61
C VAL A 34 -11.19 1.13 -9.37
N ARG A 35 -10.85 0.61 -10.55
CA ARG A 35 -11.74 -0.24 -11.36
C ARG A 35 -11.00 -1.44 -11.95
N LYS A 36 -11.71 -2.53 -12.19
CA LYS A 36 -11.16 -3.73 -12.83
C LYS A 36 -11.17 -3.55 -14.34
N ASN A 37 -10.03 -3.82 -14.96
CA ASN A 37 -9.84 -3.67 -16.39
C ASN A 37 -10.11 -4.97 -17.15
N SER A 38 -9.99 -4.92 -18.49
CA SER A 38 -10.22 -6.07 -19.36
C SER A 38 -9.26 -7.24 -19.12
N SER A 39 -8.11 -6.99 -18.49
CA SER A 39 -7.11 -8.00 -18.10
C SER A 39 -7.30 -8.49 -16.66
N VAL A 40 -8.45 -8.18 -16.03
CA VAL A 40 -8.80 -8.58 -14.66
C VAL A 40 -7.84 -7.98 -13.62
N ARG A 41 -7.15 -6.88 -13.96
CA ARG A 41 -6.30 -6.11 -13.05
C ARG A 41 -7.02 -4.87 -12.58
N TYR A 42 -6.74 -4.47 -11.35
CA TYR A 42 -7.23 -3.21 -10.81
C TYR A 42 -6.37 -2.07 -11.33
N GLU A 43 -7.01 -1.03 -11.85
CA GLU A 43 -6.37 0.15 -12.41
C GLU A 43 -6.99 1.45 -11.90
N LEU A 44 -6.17 2.50 -11.93
CA LEU A 44 -6.59 3.88 -11.71
C LEU A 44 -7.11 4.51 -13.01
N PRO A 45 -7.74 5.71 -12.95
CA PRO A 45 -8.26 6.39 -14.14
C PRO A 45 -7.23 6.65 -15.24
N SER A 46 -5.93 6.81 -14.90
CA SER A 46 -4.85 6.95 -15.88
C SER A 46 -4.64 5.71 -16.77
N GLY A 47 -5.10 4.55 -16.31
CA GLY A 47 -4.78 3.24 -16.89
C GLY A 47 -3.60 2.53 -16.22
N ASP A 48 -2.93 3.17 -15.25
CA ASP A 48 -1.92 2.52 -14.42
C ASP A 48 -2.60 1.45 -13.55
N TYR A 49 -2.03 0.24 -13.57
CA TYR A 49 -2.61 -0.94 -12.93
C TYR A 49 -1.72 -1.50 -11.83
N PHE A 50 -2.36 -2.17 -10.87
CA PHE A 50 -1.69 -2.75 -9.72
C PHE A 50 -1.27 -4.20 -9.96
N THR A 51 -0.17 -4.56 -9.30
CA THR A 51 0.36 -5.93 -9.19
C THR A 51 0.68 -6.24 -7.73
N SER A 52 1.02 -7.50 -7.44
CA SER A 52 1.64 -7.86 -6.16
C SER A 52 2.82 -6.94 -5.86
N GLY A 53 2.86 -6.44 -4.62
CA GLY A 53 3.85 -5.47 -4.14
C GLY A 53 3.54 -4.01 -4.46
N SER A 54 2.50 -3.70 -5.24
CA SER A 54 2.09 -2.30 -5.48
C SER A 54 1.64 -1.66 -4.17
N THR A 55 2.19 -0.49 -3.86
CA THR A 55 1.88 0.25 -2.63
C THR A 55 0.80 1.29 -2.89
N ILE A 56 -0.18 1.36 -2.00
CA ILE A 56 -1.31 2.27 -2.11
C ILE A 56 -1.63 2.90 -0.76
N GLU A 57 -2.30 4.04 -0.79
CA GLU A 57 -3.08 4.52 0.34
C GLU A 57 -4.56 4.50 -0.04
N TYR A 58 -5.40 3.82 0.74
CA TYR A 58 -6.84 3.75 0.48
C TYR A 58 -7.61 4.60 1.48
N PHE A 59 -8.66 5.25 1.01
CA PHE A 59 -9.53 6.04 1.86
C PHE A 59 -10.54 5.13 2.58
N PHE A 60 -10.56 5.17 3.91
CA PHE A 60 -11.40 4.30 4.71
C PHE A 60 -12.12 5.07 5.82
N THR A 61 -13.42 4.79 5.97
CA THR A 61 -14.26 5.34 7.04
C THR A 61 -14.51 4.27 8.10
N TYR A 62 -14.11 4.56 9.33
CA TYR A 62 -14.34 3.70 10.50
C TYR A 62 -15.79 3.80 10.97
N SER A 63 -16.18 2.86 11.85
CA SER A 63 -17.54 2.79 12.40
C SER A 63 -17.95 4.00 13.25
N ASP A 64 -16.97 4.75 13.75
CA ASP A 64 -17.18 6.01 14.47
C ASP A 64 -17.36 7.22 13.53
N GLY A 65 -17.27 7.02 12.21
CA GLY A 65 -17.40 8.05 11.19
C GLY A 65 -16.08 8.74 10.84
N GLU A 66 -14.97 8.45 11.52
CA GLU A 66 -13.67 9.02 11.17
C GLU A 66 -13.18 8.42 9.85
N SER A 67 -12.74 9.28 8.93
CA SER A 67 -12.19 8.85 7.64
C SER A 67 -10.73 9.24 7.51
N ARG A 68 -9.88 8.31 7.07
CA ARG A 68 -8.45 8.56 6.87
C ARG A 68 -7.88 7.73 5.73
N TRP A 69 -6.74 8.20 5.23
CA TRP A 69 -5.89 7.45 4.32
C TRP A 69 -5.13 6.38 5.09
N ILE A 70 -5.17 5.15 4.61
CA ILE A 70 -4.46 4.02 5.21
C ILE A 70 -3.49 3.47 4.18
N TYR A 71 -2.21 3.46 4.52
CA TYR A 71 -1.17 2.84 3.71
C TYR A 71 -1.29 1.31 3.76
N SER A 72 -1.15 0.66 2.61
CA SER A 72 -0.96 -0.77 2.53
C SER A 72 -0.29 -1.17 1.21
N ARG A 73 -0.20 -2.47 0.95
CA ARG A 73 0.20 -3.03 -0.34
C ARG A 73 -0.85 -3.97 -0.89
N ILE A 74 -0.87 -4.09 -2.19
CA ILE A 74 -1.70 -5.04 -2.93
C ILE A 74 -0.93 -6.35 -3.09
N GLU A 75 -1.61 -7.46 -2.85
CA GLU A 75 -1.12 -8.81 -3.13
C GLU A 75 -2.16 -9.62 -3.89
N HIS A 76 -1.76 -10.76 -4.44
CA HIS A 76 -2.62 -11.66 -5.20
C HIS A 76 -2.73 -13.00 -4.49
N ILE A 77 -3.95 -13.49 -4.27
CA ILE A 77 -4.21 -14.78 -3.60
C ILE A 77 -4.53 -15.93 -4.58
N GLY A 78 -4.06 -15.83 -5.82
CA GLY A 78 -4.28 -16.84 -6.86
C GLY A 78 -5.63 -16.69 -7.58
N GLU A 79 -6.63 -16.10 -6.92
CA GLU A 79 -7.94 -15.82 -7.50
C GLU A 79 -8.15 -14.33 -7.81
N ASP A 80 -7.76 -13.46 -6.89
CA ASP A 80 -7.91 -12.01 -7.03
C ASP A 80 -6.83 -11.24 -6.26
N TYR A 81 -6.80 -9.92 -6.47
CA TYR A 81 -6.00 -8.99 -5.70
C TYR A 81 -6.70 -8.53 -4.43
N TYR A 82 -5.93 -8.32 -3.37
CA TYR A 82 -6.44 -7.86 -2.08
C TYR A 82 -5.45 -6.90 -1.39
N ILE A 83 -5.97 -6.14 -0.42
CA ILE A 83 -5.19 -5.24 0.43
C ILE A 83 -4.65 -6.03 1.61
N VAL A 84 -3.33 -6.04 1.81
CA VAL A 84 -2.69 -6.88 2.85
C VAL A 84 -3.16 -6.53 4.25
N ASP A 85 -3.27 -5.25 4.59
CA ASP A 85 -3.64 -4.82 5.94
C ASP A 85 -5.16 -4.82 6.19
N ASN A 86 -5.96 -5.04 5.14
CA ASN A 86 -7.41 -5.20 5.26
C ASN A 86 -8.00 -6.00 4.09
N SER A 87 -7.84 -7.33 4.14
CA SER A 87 -8.24 -8.25 3.07
C SER A 87 -9.76 -8.33 2.82
N ASN A 88 -10.57 -7.75 3.70
CA ASN A 88 -12.04 -7.77 3.58
C ASN A 88 -12.58 -6.61 2.74
N ILE A 89 -11.75 -5.59 2.44
CA ILE A 89 -12.14 -4.46 1.60
C ILE A 89 -12.02 -4.87 0.13
N GLN A 90 -13.09 -4.61 -0.63
CA GLN A 90 -13.07 -4.76 -2.08
C GLN A 90 -12.26 -3.63 -2.72
N LEU A 91 -11.36 -3.98 -3.64
CA LEU A 91 -10.59 -2.99 -4.40
C LEU A 91 -11.47 -2.25 -5.43
N GLU A 92 -12.47 -2.92 -6.01
CA GLU A 92 -13.38 -2.29 -6.98
C GLU A 92 -14.16 -1.15 -6.33
N GLY A 93 -14.10 0.04 -6.93
CA GLY A 93 -14.82 1.22 -6.43
C GLY A 93 -14.13 1.92 -5.24
N LEU A 94 -12.96 1.44 -4.79
CA LEU A 94 -12.25 2.04 -3.68
C LEU A 94 -11.51 3.30 -4.11
N LEU A 95 -11.61 4.37 -3.32
CA LEU A 95 -10.78 5.56 -3.51
C LEU A 95 -9.36 5.28 -3.01
N VAL A 96 -8.39 5.38 -3.91
CA VAL A 96 -6.99 5.08 -3.67
C VAL A 96 -6.12 6.22 -4.18
N ARG A 97 -4.98 6.43 -3.53
CA ARG A 97 -3.88 7.23 -4.06
C ARG A 97 -2.56 6.48 -4.03
N VAL A 98 -1.67 6.85 -4.95
CA VAL A 98 -0.35 6.25 -5.13
C VAL A 98 0.69 7.32 -4.92
N ASN A 99 1.72 6.96 -4.14
CA ASN A 99 2.82 7.85 -3.82
C ASN A 99 4.08 7.41 -4.55
N GLN A 100 4.87 8.38 -5.01
CA GLN A 100 6.19 8.09 -5.57
C GLN A 100 7.19 7.90 -4.42
N LEU A 101 7.45 6.63 -4.07
CA LEU A 101 8.42 6.31 -3.04
C LEU A 101 9.83 6.78 -3.46
N PRO A 102 10.52 7.63 -2.67
CA PRO A 102 11.86 8.07 -2.99
C PRO A 102 12.79 6.87 -3.03
N THR A 103 13.47 6.67 -4.15
CA THR A 103 14.60 5.75 -4.29
C THR A 103 15.83 6.46 -3.79
N TRP A 104 16.31 6.07 -2.60
CA TRP A 104 17.62 6.47 -2.12
C TRP A 104 18.63 5.48 -2.70
N GLU A 105 19.52 5.95 -3.56
CA GLU A 105 20.75 5.22 -3.92
C GLU A 105 21.66 5.06 -2.69
#